data_AF-A0A7W0NBW6-F1
#
_entry.id   AF-A0A7W0NBW6-F1
#
_cell.length_a   1.000
_cell.length_b   1.000
_cell.length_c   1.000
_cell.angle_alpha   90.00
_cell.angle_beta   90.00
_cell.angle_gamma   90.00
#
_symmetry.space_group_name_H-M   'P 1'
#
loop_
_entity.id
_entity.type
_entity.pdbx_description
1 polymer ?
#
loop_
_entity_poly.entity_id
_entity_poly.type
_entity_poly.pdbx_seq_one_letter_code
_entity_poly.pdbx_strand_id
1 'polypeptide(L)'
;MTPDNPPLDVEFAEYGDYYVIATVARVAGIDPRTVRRYERAGILQTSRGPGDVPIYSSQDIEELRRIQRLTRELGLNLEAIDVILHMRRQILALQRELAALRDDQAI
;
A
#
# COMPACT_ATOMS: atom_id res chain seq x y z
N MET A 1 13.24 27.35 -8.58
CA MET A 1 14.32 26.40 -8.92
C MET A 1 14.61 25.59 -7.67
N THR A 2 13.78 24.61 -7.40
CA THR A 2 14.03 23.58 -6.38
C THR A 2 15.20 22.73 -6.87
N PRO A 3 16.12 22.27 -6.00
CA PRO A 3 17.16 21.36 -6.46
C PRO A 3 16.50 20.07 -6.92
N ASP A 4 16.78 19.72 -8.18
CA ASP A 4 16.16 18.68 -9.00
C ASP A 4 16.63 17.25 -8.64
N ASN A 5 17.26 17.07 -7.48
CA ASN A 5 17.66 15.74 -7.04
C ASN A 5 18.03 15.75 -5.54
N PRO A 6 17.25 15.10 -4.65
CA PRO A 6 17.75 14.81 -3.32
C PRO A 6 18.87 13.74 -3.39
N PRO A 7 19.87 13.79 -2.50
CA PRO A 7 21.02 12.90 -2.53
C PRO A 7 20.62 11.42 -2.42
N LEU A 8 21.32 10.55 -3.17
CA LEU A 8 21.05 9.11 -3.35
C LEU A 8 21.36 8.25 -2.12
N ASP A 9 21.72 8.88 -1.01
CA ASP A 9 22.29 8.31 0.20
C ASP A 9 21.32 8.32 1.40
N VAL A 10 20.04 8.63 1.16
CA VAL A 10 18.99 8.43 2.17
C VAL A 10 18.63 6.94 2.31
N GLU A 11 19.55 6.17 2.89
CA GLU A 11 19.26 4.86 3.46
C GLU A 11 18.23 4.94 4.61
N PHE A 12 17.93 6.13 5.12
CA PHE A 12 17.00 6.35 6.24
C PHE A 12 16.25 7.69 6.19
N ALA A 13 15.75 8.13 5.03
CA ALA A 13 14.82 9.27 5.03
C ALA A 13 13.44 8.83 5.53
N GLU A 14 13.20 8.99 6.83
CA GLU A 14 11.87 9.29 7.34
C GLU A 14 11.43 10.63 6.73
N TYR A 15 10.54 10.59 5.74
CA TYR A 15 9.80 11.78 5.32
C TYR A 15 8.64 11.97 6.31
N GLY A 16 8.93 12.26 7.58
CA GLY A 16 7.93 12.22 8.65
C GLY A 16 7.39 10.79 8.88
N ASP A 17 6.06 10.61 9.03
CA ASP A 17 5.38 9.31 9.26
C ASP A 17 5.41 8.33 8.05
N TYR A 18 6.24 8.60 7.04
CA TYR A 18 6.32 7.84 5.81
C TYR A 18 7.68 7.16 5.62
N TYR A 19 7.64 5.91 5.16
CA TYR A 19 8.78 5.02 4.98
C TYR A 19 9.13 4.86 3.50
N VAL A 20 10.42 4.62 3.19
CA VAL A 20 10.88 4.23 1.84
C VAL A 20 10.79 2.71 1.62
N ILE A 21 10.77 2.28 0.35
CA ILE A 21 10.56 0.86 -0.02
C ILE A 21 11.51 -0.12 0.68
N ALA A 22 12.77 0.25 0.88
CA ALA A 22 13.76 -0.61 1.52
C ALA A 22 13.40 -0.88 2.99
N THR A 23 13.00 0.17 3.72
CA THR A 23 12.55 0.06 5.12
C THR A 23 11.27 -0.75 5.22
N VAL A 24 10.32 -0.49 4.34
CA VAL A 24 9.01 -1.17 4.30
C VAL A 24 9.16 -2.66 4.02
N ALA A 25 9.96 -3.01 3.01
CA ALA A 25 10.29 -4.38 2.66
C ALA A 25 10.86 -5.13 3.86
N ARG A 26 11.80 -4.53 4.58
CA ARG A 26 12.39 -5.10 5.80
C ARG A 26 11.37 -5.27 6.92
N VAL A 27 10.57 -4.23 7.21
CA VAL A 27 9.56 -4.22 8.29
C VAL A 27 8.39 -5.17 8.01
N ALA A 28 8.05 -5.40 6.74
CA ALA A 28 7.05 -6.36 6.31
C ALA A 28 7.64 -7.77 6.08
N GLY A 29 8.97 -7.93 6.06
CA GLY A 29 9.63 -9.21 5.75
C GLY A 29 9.39 -9.68 4.30
N ILE A 30 9.23 -8.74 3.37
CA ILE A 30 8.93 -8.97 1.94
C ILE A 30 10.11 -8.48 1.11
N ASP A 31 10.45 -9.21 0.03
CA ASP A 31 11.48 -8.75 -0.91
C ASP A 31 11.05 -7.45 -1.61
N PRO A 32 11.92 -6.42 -1.74
CA PRO A 32 11.58 -5.16 -2.41
C PRO A 32 11.06 -5.33 -3.84
N ARG A 33 11.51 -6.37 -4.57
CA ARG A 33 11.01 -6.69 -5.93
C ARG A 33 9.54 -7.13 -5.88
N THR A 34 9.15 -7.85 -4.83
CA THR A 34 7.77 -8.27 -4.59
C THR A 34 6.89 -7.06 -4.25
N VAL A 35 7.37 -6.12 -3.43
CA VAL A 35 6.66 -4.86 -3.17
C VAL A 35 6.41 -4.09 -4.48
N ARG A 36 7.44 -3.92 -5.31
CA ARG A 36 7.30 -3.28 -6.64
C ARG A 36 6.34 -4.02 -7.56
N ARG A 37 6.29 -5.35 -7.48
CA ARG A 37 5.34 -6.17 -8.26
C ARG A 37 3.91 -5.86 -7.84
N TYR A 38 3.65 -5.69 -6.55
CA TYR A 38 2.33 -5.33 -6.02
C TYR A 38 1.91 -3.90 -6.42
N GLU A 39 2.85 -2.94 -6.43
CA GLU A 39 2.59 -1.58 -6.93
C GLU A 39 2.22 -1.59 -8.42
N ARG A 40 3.00 -2.29 -9.26
CA ARG A 40 2.71 -2.38 -10.70
C ARG A 40 1.39 -3.06 -11.00
N ALA A 41 0.99 -4.02 -10.17
CA ALA A 41 -0.31 -4.68 -10.26
C ALA A 41 -1.47 -3.80 -9.75
N GLY A 42 -1.20 -2.62 -9.16
CA GLY A 42 -2.22 -1.76 -8.57
C GLY A 42 -2.84 -2.32 -7.28
N ILE A 43 -2.25 -3.38 -6.73
CA ILE A 43 -2.65 -4.06 -5.50
C ILE A 43 -2.27 -3.21 -4.29
N LEU A 44 -1.10 -2.58 -4.36
CA LEU A 44 -0.62 -1.61 -3.38
C LEU A 44 -0.55 -0.24 -4.05
N GLN A 45 -1.19 0.76 -3.45
CA GLN A 45 -1.13 2.15 -3.93
C GLN A 45 -0.36 2.96 -2.91
N THR A 46 0.67 3.66 -3.37
CA THR A 46 1.55 4.46 -2.52
C THR A 46 1.49 5.92 -2.91
N SER A 47 1.83 6.78 -1.95
CA SER A 47 1.96 8.21 -2.22
C SER A 47 3.33 8.51 -2.83
N ARG A 48 3.45 9.67 -3.49
CA ARG A 48 4.73 10.15 -4.04
C ARG A 48 5.28 11.25 -3.16
N GLY A 49 6.52 11.05 -2.69
CA GLY A 49 7.28 12.06 -1.96
C GLY A 49 8.06 12.99 -2.89
N PRO A 50 8.87 13.89 -2.33
CA PRO A 50 9.80 14.72 -3.09
C PRO A 50 10.70 13.89 -4.02
N GLY A 51 10.93 14.37 -5.25
CA GLY A 51 11.68 13.63 -6.26
C GLY A 51 10.92 12.44 -6.88
N ASP A 52 9.59 12.41 -6.75
CA ASP A 52 8.69 11.35 -7.27
C ASP A 52 8.98 9.94 -6.73
N VAL A 53 9.62 9.88 -5.56
CA VAL A 53 9.97 8.63 -4.89
C VAL A 53 8.71 8.06 -4.21
N PRO A 54 8.41 6.75 -4.36
CA PRO A 54 7.32 6.11 -3.62
C PRO A 54 7.59 6.15 -2.12
N ILE A 55 6.61 6.67 -1.37
CA ILE A 55 6.60 6.70 0.09
C ILE A 55 5.40 5.90 0.61
N TYR A 56 5.61 5.19 1.71
CA TYR A 56 4.67 4.23 2.27
C TYR A 56 4.27 4.66 3.67
N SER A 57 2.98 4.70 3.94
CA SER A 57 2.42 4.93 5.26
C SER A 57 2.45 3.67 6.12
N SER A 58 2.17 3.83 7.42
CA SER A 58 1.92 2.71 8.34
C SER A 58 0.80 1.77 7.85
N GLN A 59 -0.21 2.31 7.17
CA GLN A 59 -1.32 1.54 6.61
C GLN A 59 -0.87 0.67 5.44
N ASP A 60 0.03 1.17 4.59
CA ASP A 60 0.61 0.41 3.47
C ASP A 60 1.42 -0.79 3.97
N ILE A 61 2.14 -0.62 5.09
CA ILE A 61 2.86 -1.72 5.76
C ILE A 61 1.88 -2.80 6.25
N GLU A 62 0.73 -2.41 6.80
CA GLU A 62 -0.26 -3.36 7.27
C GLU A 62 -0.89 -4.15 6.12
N GLU A 63 -1.23 -3.47 5.01
CA GLU A 63 -1.75 -4.15 3.82
C GLU A 63 -0.70 -5.07 3.19
N LEU A 64 0.58 -4.67 3.16
CA LEU A 64 1.68 -5.55 2.74
C LEU A 64 1.76 -6.83 3.58
N ARG A 65 1.68 -6.71 4.91
CA ARG A 65 1.65 -7.89 5.80
C ARG A 65 0.43 -8.76 5.54
N ARG A 66 -0.73 -8.16 5.24
CA ARG A 66 -1.94 -8.91 4.89
C ARG A 66 -1.75 -9.70 3.61
N ILE A 67 -1.23 -9.07 2.56
CA ILE A 67 -0.94 -9.70 1.27
C ILE A 67 0.04 -10.86 1.47
N GLN A 68 1.08 -10.65 2.28
CA GLN A 68 2.06 -11.69 2.59
C GLN A 68 1.43 -12.90 3.29
N ARG A 69 0.55 -12.69 4.28
CA ARG A 69 -0.19 -13.78 4.93
C ARG A 69 -1.04 -14.56 3.95
N LEU A 70 -1.81 -13.87 3.10
CA LEU A 70 -2.63 -14.51 2.05
C LEU A 70 -1.78 -15.33 1.07
N THR A 71 -0.58 -14.85 0.72
CA THR A 71 0.34 -15.56 -0.17
C THR A 71 0.93 -16.80 0.50
N ARG A 72 1.40 -16.69 1.75
CA ARG A 72 2.16 -17.75 2.43
C ARG A 72 1.29 -18.79 3.11
N GLU A 73 0.20 -18.37 3.76
CA GLU A 73 -0.65 -19.27 4.55
C GLU A 73 -1.71 -19.95 3.68
N LEU A 74 -2.25 -19.24 2.69
CA LEU A 74 -3.31 -19.76 1.80
C LEU A 74 -2.78 -20.20 0.43
N GLY A 75 -1.47 -20.06 0.18
CA GLY A 75 -0.84 -20.49 -1.08
C GLY A 75 -1.32 -19.73 -2.31
N LEU A 76 -1.86 -18.52 -2.14
CA LEU A 76 -2.45 -17.74 -3.22
C LEU A 76 -1.38 -17.09 -4.09
N ASN A 77 -1.59 -17.11 -5.41
CA ASN A 77 -0.76 -16.37 -6.36
C ASN A 77 -1.20 -14.91 -6.44
N LEU A 78 -0.46 -14.11 -7.24
CA LEU A 78 -0.70 -12.68 -7.31
C LEU A 78 -2.05 -12.35 -7.94
N GLU A 79 -2.45 -13.14 -8.93
CA GLU A 79 -3.67 -12.99 -9.69
C GLU A 79 -4.89 -13.20 -8.79
N ALA A 80 -4.85 -14.22 -7.92
CA ALA A 80 -5.86 -14.44 -6.89
C ALA A 80 -5.90 -13.30 -5.86
N ILE A 81 -4.74 -12.79 -5.46
CA ILE A 81 -4.64 -11.66 -4.52
C ILE A 81 -5.26 -10.40 -5.12
N ASP A 82 -4.99 -10.10 -6.40
CA ASP A 82 -5.56 -8.93 -7.07
C ASP A 82 -7.09 -8.98 -7.09
N VAL A 83 -7.64 -10.14 -7.47
CA VAL A 83 -9.09 -10.37 -7.47
C VAL A 83 -9.68 -10.19 -6.07
N ILE A 84 -9.07 -10.76 -5.03
CA ILE A 84 -9.53 -10.62 -3.63
C ILE A 84 -9.51 -9.16 -3.17
N LEU A 85 -8.43 -8.43 -3.46
CA LEU A 85 -8.31 -7.04 -3.06
C LEU A 85 -9.27 -6.14 -3.82
N HIS A 86 -9.49 -6.40 -5.11
CA HIS A 86 -10.51 -5.72 -5.90
C HIS A 86 -11.89 -5.92 -5.29
N MET A 87 -12.27 -7.17 -5.03
CA MET A 87 -13.56 -7.50 -4.39
C MET A 87 -13.69 -6.82 -3.01
N ARG A 88 -12.64 -6.83 -2.19
CA ARG A 88 -12.64 -6.16 -0.88
C ARG A 88 -12.85 -4.66 -1.01
N ARG A 89 -12.22 -3.99 -1.99
CA ARG A 89 -12.42 -2.54 -2.24
C ARG A 89 -13.87 -2.25 -2.61
N GLN A 90 -14.48 -3.08 -3.47
CA GLN A 90 -15.89 -2.93 -3.85
C GLN A 90 -16.81 -3.11 -2.64
N ILE A 91 -16.59 -4.14 -1.81
CA ILE A 91 -17.37 -4.36 -0.59
C ILE A 91 -17.26 -3.17 0.36
N LEU A 92 -16.06 -2.64 0.59
CA LEU A 92 -15.85 -1.47 1.45
C LEU A 92 -16.47 -0.18 0.87
N ALA A 93 -16.54 -0.05 -0.45
CA ALA A 93 -17.24 1.07 -1.09
C ALA A 93 -18.76 0.96 -0.88
N LEU A 94 -19.33 -0.22 -1.14
CA LEU A 94 -20.76 -0.49 -0.92
C LEU A 94 -21.16 -0.33 0.55
N GLN A 95 -20.33 -0.78 1.49
CA GLN A 95 -20.58 -0.60 2.92
C GLN A 95 -20.59 0.88 3.32
N ARG A 96 -19.71 1.71 2.74
CA ARG A 96 -19.70 3.16 2.99
C ARG A 96 -20.94 3.84 2.43
N GLU A 97 -21.38 3.45 1.24
CA GLU A 97 -22.61 3.96 0.62
C GLU A 97 -23.84 3.60 1.46
N LEU A 98 -23.94 2.33 1.89
CA LEU A 98 -25.02 1.88 2.78
C LEU A 98 -25.02 2.60 4.13
N ALA A 99 -23.85 2.89 4.69
CA ALA A 99 -23.75 3.66 5.92
C ALA A 99 -24.26 5.09 5.73
N ALA A 100 -23.82 5.77 4.67
CA ALA A 100 -24.28 7.13 4.35
C ALA A 100 -25.80 7.21 4.13
N LEU A 101 -26.38 6.26 3.39
CA LEU A 101 -27.83 6.20 3.16
C LEU A 101 -28.63 5.96 4.45
N ARG A 102 -28.08 5.20 5.40
CA ARG A 102 -28.72 4.96 6.71
C ARG A 102 -28.68 6.21 7.58
N ASP A 103 -27.59 6.96 7.53
CA ASP A 103 -27.43 8.20 8.30
C ASP A 103 -28.39 9.30 7.75
N ASP A 104 -28.59 9.36 6.43
CA ASP A 104 -29.54 10.29 5.79
C ASP A 104 -31.02 9.99 6.13
N GLN A 105 -31.38 8.74 6.42
CA GLN A 105 -32.74 8.35 6.82
C GLN A 105 -33.03 8.53 8.32
N ALA A 106 -32.01 8.93 9.11
CA ALA A 106 -32.14 9.14 10.55
C ALA A 106 -32.38 10.61 10.93
N ILE A 107 -32.65 11.48 9.95
CA ILE A 107 -33.00 12.91 10.10
C ILE A 107 -34.48 13.11 9.75
#